data_AF-A0A6G4ZUY1-F1
#
_entry.id   AF-A0A6G4ZUY1-F1
#
_cell.length_a   1.000
_cell.length_b   1.000
_cell.length_c   1.000
_cell.angle_alpha   90.00
_cell.angle_beta   90.00
_cell.angle_gamma   90.00
#
_symmetry.space_group_name_H-M   'P 1'
#
loop_
_entity.id
_entity.type
_entity.pdbx_description
1 polymer ?
#
loop_
_entity_poly.entity_id
_entity_poly.type
_entity_poly.pdbx_seq_one_letter_code
_entity_poly.pdbx_strand_id
1 'polypeptide(L)'
;MTLEEITAQGIVFFLAGVESVSTTLIFTAYYLALHPEYQTSVLAEVDKAAGPKGEFTYESLQELPCLEACIKEALRLTASESMIFRQCTEETTVAGIDFKPGMCVHVPSAAIHLDPDIS
;
A
#
# COMPACT_ATOMS: atom_id res chain seq x y z
N MET A 1 -27.46 -3.59 -10.18
CA MET A 1 -26.60 -4.77 -10.18
C MET A 1 -27.25 -5.88 -10.98
N THR A 2 -27.02 -5.86 -12.28
CA THR A 2 -27.24 -6.99 -13.18
C THR A 2 -26.18 -8.07 -12.95
N LEU A 3 -26.37 -9.27 -13.48
CA LEU A 3 -25.35 -10.32 -13.43
C LEU A 3 -24.04 -9.90 -14.13
N GLU A 4 -24.14 -9.13 -15.20
CA GLU A 4 -23.00 -8.56 -15.92
C GLU A 4 -22.23 -7.57 -15.04
N GLU A 5 -22.95 -6.67 -14.34
CA GLU A 5 -22.33 -5.72 -13.40
C GLU A 5 -21.63 -6.45 -12.25
N ILE A 6 -22.24 -7.50 -11.68
CA ILE A 6 -21.61 -8.33 -10.63
C ILE A 6 -20.33 -8.99 -11.13
N THR A 7 -20.38 -9.57 -12.34
CA THR A 7 -19.25 -10.28 -12.93
C THR A 7 -18.09 -9.32 -13.21
N ALA A 8 -18.40 -8.15 -13.79
CA ALA A 8 -17.41 -7.11 -14.06
C ALA A 8 -16.73 -6.62 -12.77
N GLN A 9 -17.51 -6.35 -11.72
CA GLN A 9 -16.95 -5.95 -10.42
C GLN A 9 -16.08 -7.04 -9.81
N GLY A 10 -16.48 -8.32 -9.92
CA GLY A 10 -15.67 -9.45 -9.45
C GLY A 10 -14.29 -9.50 -10.09
N ILE A 11 -14.20 -9.22 -11.40
CA ILE A 11 -12.91 -9.16 -12.11
C ILE A 11 -12.07 -7.98 -11.60
N VAL A 12 -12.68 -6.80 -11.40
CA VAL A 12 -11.97 -5.62 -10.87
C VAL A 12 -11.41 -5.89 -9.48
N PHE A 13 -12.20 -6.47 -8.56
CA PHE A 13 -11.73 -6.83 -7.23
C PHE A 13 -10.56 -7.82 -7.26
N PHE A 14 -10.63 -8.82 -8.14
CA PHE A 14 -9.55 -9.79 -8.29
C PHE A 14 -8.26 -9.13 -8.77
N LEU A 15 -8.32 -8.35 -9.85
CA LEU A 15 -7.13 -7.69 -10.41
C LEU A 15 -6.52 -6.69 -9.42
N ALA A 16 -7.35 -5.79 -8.88
CA ALA A 16 -6.89 -4.77 -7.93
C ALA A 16 -6.30 -5.38 -6.66
N GLY A 17 -6.88 -6.49 -6.16
CA GLY A 17 -6.40 -7.16 -4.95
C GLY A 17 -5.14 -8.01 -5.17
N VAL A 18 -5.01 -8.68 -6.31
CA VAL A 18 -3.88 -9.60 -6.55
C VAL A 18 -2.60 -8.84 -6.84
N GLU A 19 -2.63 -7.89 -7.77
CA GLU A 19 -1.42 -7.19 -8.21
C GLU A 19 -0.81 -6.33 -7.10
N SER A 20 -1.64 -5.55 -6.40
CA SER A 20 -1.19 -4.67 -5.32
C SER A 20 -0.59 -5.45 -4.13
N VAL A 21 -1.26 -6.53 -3.71
CA VAL A 21 -0.80 -7.36 -2.58
C VAL A 21 0.46 -8.14 -2.95
N SER A 22 0.49 -8.77 -4.13
CA SER A 22 1.67 -9.54 -4.56
C SER A 22 2.91 -8.65 -4.69
N THR A 23 2.77 -7.47 -5.28
CA THR A 23 3.86 -6.49 -5.40
C THR A 23 4.37 -6.07 -4.02
N THR A 24 3.46 -5.74 -3.09
CA THR A 24 3.81 -5.36 -1.71
C THR A 24 4.58 -6.47 -1.00
N LEU A 25 4.12 -7.72 -1.11
CA LEU A 25 4.77 -8.87 -0.50
C LEU A 25 6.17 -9.12 -1.10
N ILE A 26 6.31 -9.05 -2.43
CA ILE A 26 7.58 -9.24 -3.12
C ILE A 26 8.61 -8.20 -2.63
N PHE A 27 8.25 -6.93 -2.60
CA PHE A 27 9.19 -5.88 -2.19
C PHE A 27 9.46 -5.89 -0.68
N THR A 28 8.46 -6.20 0.14
CA THR A 28 8.69 -6.40 1.59
C THR A 28 9.71 -7.51 1.82
N ALA A 29 9.55 -8.67 1.17
CA ALA A 29 10.49 -9.77 1.28
C ALA A 29 11.88 -9.41 0.71
N TYR A 30 11.94 -8.69 -0.41
CA TYR A 30 13.18 -8.21 -1.01
C TYR A 30 13.96 -7.30 -0.05
N TYR A 31 13.31 -6.29 0.55
CA TYR A 31 13.97 -5.39 1.49
C TYR A 31 14.40 -6.10 2.77
N LEU A 32 13.57 -7.00 3.32
CA LEU A 32 13.98 -7.80 4.48
C LEU A 32 15.20 -8.66 4.16
N ALA A 33 15.28 -9.27 2.98
CA ALA A 33 16.44 -10.05 2.57
C ALA A 33 17.72 -9.21 2.42
N LEU A 34 17.60 -7.93 2.05
CA LEU A 34 18.71 -6.99 1.99
C LEU A 34 19.10 -6.40 3.36
N HIS A 35 18.21 -6.47 4.34
CA HIS A 35 18.39 -5.91 5.68
C HIS A 35 18.17 -6.96 6.79
N PRO A 36 19.14 -7.87 7.00
CA PRO A 36 19.02 -8.99 7.94
C PRO A 36 18.69 -8.60 9.39
N GLU A 37 19.08 -7.39 9.80
CA GLU A 37 18.77 -6.82 11.12
C GLU A 37 17.27 -6.66 11.35
N TYR A 38 16.53 -6.16 10.35
CA TYR A 38 15.08 -6.02 10.40
C TYR A 38 14.41 -7.38 10.17
N GLN A 39 14.94 -8.21 9.28
CA GLN A 39 14.43 -9.58 9.07
C GLN A 39 14.47 -10.39 10.37
N THR A 40 15.58 -10.35 11.11
CA THR A 40 15.71 -11.06 12.39
C THR A 40 14.70 -10.53 13.42
N SER A 41 14.51 -9.22 13.47
CA SER A 41 13.56 -8.57 14.38
C SER A 41 12.11 -8.97 14.07
N VAL A 42 11.74 -8.94 12.79
CA VAL A 42 10.41 -9.34 12.30
C VAL A 42 10.15 -10.83 12.58
N LEU A 43 11.12 -11.71 12.32
CA LEU A 43 10.94 -13.14 12.60
C LEU A 43 10.72 -13.40 14.09
N ALA A 44 11.49 -12.75 14.97
CA ALA A 44 11.29 -12.88 16.42
C ALA A 44 9.91 -12.35 16.86
N GLU A 45 9.43 -11.26 16.27
CA GLU A 45 8.09 -10.72 16.51
C GLU A 45 6.99 -11.69 16.06
N VAL A 46 7.13 -12.25 14.85
CA VAL A 46 6.20 -13.24 14.28
C VAL A 46 6.16 -14.53 15.10
N ASP A 47 7.32 -15.07 15.49
CA ASP A 47 7.42 -16.28 16.30
C ASP A 47 6.75 -16.08 17.67
N LYS A 48 6.92 -14.90 18.27
CA LYS A 48 6.25 -14.54 19.54
C LYS A 48 4.73 -14.48 19.36
N ALA A 49 4.24 -13.84 18.30
CA ALA A 49 2.81 -13.69 18.04
C ALA A 49 2.12 -15.03 17.67
N ALA A 50 2.82 -15.92 16.98
CA ALA A 50 2.30 -17.25 16.61
C ALA A 50 2.24 -18.20 17.83
N GLY A 51 3.08 -17.93 18.84
CA GLY A 51 3.16 -18.72 20.06
C GLY A 51 3.56 -20.18 19.83
N PRO A 52 3.45 -21.04 20.86
CA PRO A 52 3.95 -22.42 20.80
C PRO A 52 3.25 -23.32 19.76
N LYS A 53 2.07 -22.92 19.28
CA LYS A 53 1.27 -23.70 18.32
C LYS A 53 1.47 -23.26 16.87
N GLY A 54 2.15 -22.12 16.64
CA GLY A 54 2.29 -21.56 15.30
C GLY A 54 0.97 -21.06 14.71
N GLU A 55 0.01 -20.67 15.55
CA GLU A 55 -1.34 -20.26 15.13
C GLU A 55 -1.49 -18.74 15.27
N PHE A 56 -2.08 -18.10 14.26
CA PHE A 56 -2.39 -16.66 14.31
C PHE A 56 -3.87 -16.46 14.62
N THR A 57 -4.17 -15.55 15.53
CA THR A 57 -5.53 -15.02 15.74
C THR A 57 -5.59 -13.59 15.21
N TYR A 58 -6.79 -13.04 15.09
CA TYR A 58 -6.95 -11.65 14.67
C TYR A 58 -6.24 -10.69 15.65
N GLU A 59 -6.28 -11.00 16.94
CA GLU A 59 -5.62 -10.24 17.99
C GLU A 59 -4.10 -10.37 17.91
N SER A 60 -3.55 -11.57 17.65
CA SER A 60 -2.10 -11.73 17.57
C SER A 60 -1.50 -11.05 16.34
N LEU A 61 -2.27 -10.87 15.26
CA LEU A 61 -1.85 -10.06 14.11
C LEU A 61 -1.67 -8.57 14.46
N GLN A 62 -2.37 -8.06 15.48
CA GLN A 62 -2.17 -6.69 15.96
C GLN A 62 -0.89 -6.53 16.77
N GLU A 63 -0.23 -7.63 17.15
CA GLU A 63 1.05 -7.65 17.86
C GLU A 63 2.27 -7.71 16.93
N LEU A 64 2.11 -7.30 15.66
CA LEU A 64 3.15 -7.30 14.62
C LEU A 64 3.57 -5.88 14.15
N PRO A 65 3.83 -4.90 15.04
CA PRO A 65 4.14 -3.54 14.63
C PRO A 65 5.45 -3.39 13.84
N CYS A 66 6.46 -4.22 14.08
CA CYS A 66 7.71 -4.19 13.30
C CYS A 66 7.48 -4.69 11.87
N LEU A 67 6.75 -5.79 11.70
CA LEU A 67 6.35 -6.26 10.38
C LEU A 67 5.49 -5.23 9.64
N GLU A 68 4.52 -4.62 10.33
CA GLU A 68 3.68 -3.57 9.77
C GLU A 68 4.52 -2.36 9.31
N ALA A 69 5.50 -1.94 10.11
CA ALA A 69 6.43 -0.88 9.75
C ALA A 69 7.25 -1.24 8.50
N CYS A 70 7.74 -2.48 8.40
CA CYS A 70 8.48 -2.95 7.22
C CYS A 70 7.61 -2.96 5.96
N ILE A 71 6.35 -3.39 6.06
CA ILE A 71 5.39 -3.37 4.94
C ILE A 71 5.12 -1.92 4.51
N LYS A 72 4.90 -1.01 5.47
CA LYS A 72 4.69 0.42 5.20
C LYS A 72 5.90 1.06 4.52
N GLU A 73 7.11 0.70 4.94
CA GLU A 73 8.34 1.22 4.35
C GLU A 73 8.57 0.67 2.94
N ALA A 74 8.27 -0.62 2.71
CA ALA A 74 8.27 -1.18 1.35
C ALA A 74 7.28 -0.43 0.45
N LEU A 75 6.07 -0.11 0.93
CA LEU A 75 5.09 0.70 0.20
C LEU A 75 5.55 2.14 -0.06
N ARG A 76 6.30 2.75 0.88
CA ARG A 76 6.90 4.07 0.69
C ARG A 76 7.92 4.05 -0.45
N LEU A 77 8.82 3.06 -0.44
CA LEU A 77 9.89 2.92 -1.44
C LEU A 77 9.41 2.43 -2.81
N THR A 78 8.39 1.58 -2.82
CA THR A 78 7.87 0.89 -4.01
C THR A 78 6.37 1.11 -4.11
N ALA A 79 5.97 2.38 -4.23
CA ALA A 79 4.57 2.75 -4.38
C ALA A 79 3.94 2.02 -5.56
N SER A 80 3.09 1.02 -5.28
CA SER A 80 2.44 0.18 -6.30
C SER A 80 1.60 1.01 -7.28
N GLU A 81 1.06 2.14 -6.82
CA GLU A 81 0.45 3.16 -7.66
C GLU A 81 1.23 4.47 -7.52
N SER A 82 1.97 4.82 -8.56
CA SER A 82 2.95 5.91 -8.54
C SER A 82 2.34 7.30 -8.72
N MET A 83 1.08 7.37 -9.15
CA MET A 83 0.38 8.63 -9.41
C MET A 83 -1.12 8.46 -9.24
N ILE A 84 -1.76 9.42 -8.55
CA ILE A 84 -3.21 9.48 -8.40
C ILE A 84 -3.74 10.58 -9.31
N PHE A 85 -4.80 10.29 -10.06
CA PHE A 85 -5.37 11.21 -11.05
C PHE A 85 -6.80 11.60 -10.69
N ARG A 86 -7.16 12.86 -10.91
CA ARG A 86 -8.54 13.36 -10.86
C ARG A 86 -8.79 14.28 -12.03
N GLN A 87 -9.98 14.23 -12.60
CA GLN A 87 -10.42 15.22 -13.58
C GLN A 87 -11.37 16.21 -12.91
N CYS A 88 -11.10 17.50 -13.09
CA CYS A 88 -11.96 18.57 -12.62
C CYS A 88 -13.27 18.54 -13.43
N THR A 89 -14.40 18.36 -12.76
CA THR A 89 -15.73 18.33 -13.42
C THR A 89 -16.45 19.68 -13.34
N GLU A 90 -16.12 20.49 -12.35
CA GLU A 90 -16.70 21.80 -12.07
C GLU A 90 -15.59 22.79 -11.73
N GLU A 91 -15.79 24.08 -12.01
CA GLU A 91 -14.81 25.11 -11.67
C GLU A 91 -14.63 25.21 -10.15
N THR A 92 -13.39 25.16 -9.67
CA THR A 92 -13.10 25.11 -8.23
C THR A 92 -11.71 25.66 -7.91
N THR A 93 -11.47 25.99 -6.65
CA THR A 93 -10.16 26.45 -6.15
C THR A 93 -9.69 25.53 -5.04
N VAL A 94 -8.49 24.96 -5.18
CA VAL A 94 -7.85 24.10 -4.17
C VAL A 94 -6.47 24.67 -3.84
N ALA A 95 -6.19 24.90 -2.55
CA ALA A 95 -4.94 25.49 -2.08
C ALA A 95 -4.55 26.80 -2.79
N GLY A 96 -5.55 27.61 -3.19
CA GLY A 96 -5.35 28.87 -3.90
C GLY A 96 -5.06 28.72 -5.40
N ILE A 97 -5.17 27.52 -5.95
CA ILE A 97 -5.02 27.23 -7.39
C ILE A 97 -6.41 27.02 -7.99
N ASP A 98 -6.72 27.75 -9.05
CA ASP A 98 -7.98 27.65 -9.77
C ASP A 98 -7.93 26.53 -10.82
N PHE A 99 -8.96 25.68 -10.83
CA PHE A 99 -9.15 24.57 -11.75
C PHE A 99 -10.44 24.74 -12.54
N LYS A 100 -10.35 24.47 -13.84
CA LYS A 100 -11.48 24.51 -14.77
C LYS A 100 -11.93 23.10 -15.16
N PRO A 101 -13.20 22.92 -15.52
CA PRO A 101 -13.69 21.64 -16.04
C PRO A 101 -12.81 21.11 -17.17
N GLY A 102 -12.47 19.82 -17.09
CA GLY A 102 -11.61 19.12 -18.04
C GLY A 102 -10.13 19.06 -17.67
N MET A 103 -9.65 19.90 -16.73
CA MET A 103 -8.25 19.83 -16.25
C MET A 103 -8.01 18.53 -15.45
N CYS A 104 -6.86 17.90 -15.68
CA CYS A 104 -6.41 16.74 -14.90
C CYS A 104 -5.44 17.17 -13.80
N VAL A 105 -5.69 16.71 -12.58
CA VAL A 105 -4.81 16.86 -11.42
C VAL A 105 -4.07 15.55 -11.20
N HIS A 106 -2.75 15.61 -11.17
CA HIS A 106 -1.87 14.47 -10.99
C HIS A 106 -1.14 14.64 -9.66
N VAL A 107 -1.30 13.68 -8.75
CA VAL A 107 -0.59 13.65 -7.46
C VAL A 107 0.51 12.58 -7.56
N PRO A 108 1.79 12.96 -7.63
CA PRO A 108 2.89 12.01 -7.80
C PRO A 108 3.26 11.37 -6.45
N SER A 109 2.46 10.41 -5.98
CA SER A 109 2.64 9.72 -4.70
C SER A 109 4.06 9.16 -4.52
N ALA A 110 4.60 8.51 -5.55
CA ALA A 110 5.95 7.94 -5.49
C ALA A 110 7.04 9.01 -5.30
N ALA A 111 6.89 10.18 -5.93
CA ALA A 111 7.85 11.26 -5.77
C ALA A 111 7.76 11.90 -4.38
N ILE A 112 6.54 12.11 -3.88
CA ILE A 112 6.30 12.65 -2.54
C ILE A 112 6.87 11.71 -1.46
N HIS A 113 6.70 10.40 -1.62
CA HIS A 113 7.25 9.40 -0.70
C HIS A 113 8.79 9.36 -0.66
N LEU A 114 9.47 9.92 -1.67
CA LEU A 114 10.93 9.95 -1.76
C LEU A 114 11.50 11.37 -1.55
N ASP A 115 10.65 12.33 -1.19
CA ASP A 115 11.05 13.70 -0.90
C ASP A 115 11.78 13.77 0.45
N PRO A 116 13.06 14.21 0.51
CA PRO A 116 13.83 14.29 1.74
C PRO A 116 13.35 15.35 2.73
N ASP A 117 12.51 16.30 2.31
CA ASP A 117 11.95 17.31 3.22
C ASP A 117 10.75 16.77 4.01
N ILE A 118 10.20 15.61 3.62
CA ILE A 118 9.01 14.99 4.22
C ILE A 118 9.33 13.60 4.80
N SER A 119 10.31 12.88 4.24
CA SER A 119 10.66 11.49 4.56
C SER A 119 11.80 11.34 5.55
#